data_AF-A0A249SNU3-F1
#
_entry.id   AF-A0A249SNU3-F1
#
_cell.length_a   1.000
_cell.length_b   1.000
_cell.length_c   1.000
_cell.angle_alpha   90.00
_cell.angle_beta   90.00
_cell.angle_gamma   90.00
#
_symmetry.space_group_name_H-M   'P 1'
#
loop_
_entity.id
_entity.type
_entity.pdbx_description
1 polymer ?
#
loop_
_entity_poly.entity_id
_entity_poly.type
_entity_poly.pdbx_seq_one_letter_code
_entity_poly.pdbx_strand_id
1 'polypeptide(L)'
;MMEISKTVDKNYGVSKTNENSLKDNEFYIPSLWRVFFARLTDLFISSIPFLIVGFVLRNQANDGDWINLFVIFTSALIWNFSYFVLLTHFLKGKTVGKIIFKIKLVKFNINEKIKFIDILKRELWFILMPWCFLYLGNILFLLLMSKYNKTENATYFNVGYIVYQINYWIFLVWNLAIGVSIRLQKNHQSGVDMKSKIYVVSEKPKKVVLSKPKTSKLVLEQTPGKFEQEILNEIGNSDEKEFYESINVDKPSLTENLKLENKNKKQIEQKEREKNE
;
A
#
# COMPACT_ATOMS: atom_id res chain seq x y z
N MET A 1 -17.37 -4.81 28.15
CA MET A 1 -16.05 -4.51 28.72
C MET A 1 -15.53 -5.76 29.38
N MET A 2 -14.44 -6.32 28.90
CA MET A 2 -13.67 -7.35 29.60
C MET A 2 -12.20 -6.96 29.47
N GLU A 3 -11.62 -6.55 30.59
CA GLU A 3 -10.18 -6.40 30.75
C GLU A 3 -9.55 -7.79 30.84
N ILE A 4 -8.46 -8.00 30.10
CA ILE A 4 -7.56 -9.12 30.32
C ILE A 4 -6.23 -8.52 30.79
N SER A 5 -5.78 -9.07 31.91
CA SER A 5 -4.73 -8.60 32.80
C SER A 5 -3.35 -8.50 32.14
N LYS A 6 -2.60 -7.47 32.55
CA LYS A 6 -1.16 -7.35 32.36
C LYS A 6 -0.42 -8.31 33.30
N THR A 7 0.54 -9.06 32.77
CA THR A 7 1.83 -9.36 33.43
C THR A 7 2.89 -9.54 32.34
N VAL A 8 3.69 -8.49 32.12
CA VAL A 8 5.16 -8.43 32.33
C VAL A 8 5.96 -9.19 31.26
N ASP A 9 6.61 -8.42 30.36
CA ASP A 9 8.07 -8.48 30.31
C ASP A 9 8.70 -7.16 29.86
N LYS A 10 9.76 -6.79 30.56
CA LYS A 10 10.54 -5.56 30.43
C LYS A 10 11.36 -5.57 29.13
N ASN A 11 11.61 -4.37 28.62
CA ASN A 11 12.51 -4.01 27.50
C ASN A 11 11.90 -3.94 26.11
N TYR A 12 11.11 -2.89 25.84
CA TYR A 12 11.20 -2.20 24.55
C TYR A 12 11.04 -0.69 24.79
N GLY A 13 12.14 0.04 24.62
CA GLY A 13 12.10 1.49 24.51
C GLY A 13 11.24 1.85 23.30
N VAL A 14 10.21 2.65 23.54
CA VAL A 14 9.29 3.13 22.50
C VAL A 14 10.05 4.10 21.61
N SER A 15 10.56 3.63 20.47
CA SER A 15 10.88 4.52 19.36
C SER A 15 9.56 4.99 18.75
N LYS A 16 9.32 6.29 18.83
CA LYS A 16 8.16 6.96 18.24
C LYS A 16 8.21 6.83 16.70
N THR A 17 7.78 5.70 16.14
CA THR A 17 7.42 5.56 14.71
C THR A 17 6.65 4.27 14.34
N ASN A 18 6.30 3.37 15.27
CA ASN A 18 5.66 2.09 14.93
C ASN A 18 4.31 1.86 15.63
N GLU A 19 3.30 2.70 15.37
CA GLU A 19 1.91 2.44 15.81
C GLU A 19 1.00 1.77 14.76
N ASN A 20 1.52 1.30 13.61
CA ASN A 20 0.69 0.71 12.55
C ASN A 20 1.02 -0.74 12.17
N SER A 21 1.77 -1.49 12.99
CA SER A 21 2.06 -2.90 12.70
C SER A 21 1.13 -3.83 13.49
N LEU A 22 0.02 -4.24 12.86
CA LEU A 22 -0.68 -5.47 13.23
C LEU A 22 0.25 -6.66 12.91
N LYS A 23 0.98 -7.17 13.91
CA LYS A 23 1.64 -8.50 13.88
C LYS A 23 0.50 -9.54 13.80
N ASP A 24 0.39 -10.44 12.82
CA ASP A 24 1.32 -11.55 12.47
C ASP A 24 1.41 -11.86 10.96
N ASN A 25 1.09 -10.91 10.10
CA ASN A 25 1.45 -10.96 8.67
C ASN A 25 1.60 -9.50 8.23
N GLU A 26 2.78 -9.11 7.76
CA GLU A 26 3.16 -7.70 7.50
C GLU A 26 2.25 -7.02 6.45
N PHE A 27 1.05 -6.62 6.87
CA PHE A 27 0.12 -5.79 6.11
C PHE A 27 0.21 -4.37 6.68
N TYR A 28 0.58 -3.42 5.83
CA TYR A 28 0.66 -2.02 6.22
C TYR A 28 -0.68 -1.34 6.01
N ILE A 29 -1.19 -0.69 7.05
CA ILE A 29 -2.38 0.17 6.93
C ILE A 29 -2.02 1.34 6.00
N PRO A 30 -2.71 1.51 4.86
CA PRO A 30 -2.46 2.62 3.95
C PRO A 30 -2.82 3.96 4.60
N SER A 31 -2.17 5.03 4.15
CA SER A 31 -2.59 6.38 4.52
C SER A 31 -4.01 6.64 4.02
N LEU A 32 -4.78 7.41 4.80
CA LEU A 32 -6.17 7.76 4.47
C LEU A 32 -6.27 8.43 3.09
N TRP A 33 -5.31 9.30 2.75
CA TRP A 33 -5.21 9.93 1.43
C TRP A 33 -5.10 8.93 0.29
N ARG A 34 -4.32 7.86 0.47
CA ARG A 34 -4.17 6.81 -0.57
C ARG A 34 -5.48 6.06 -0.79
N VAL A 35 -6.24 5.79 0.28
CA VAL A 35 -7.58 5.17 0.18
C VAL A 35 -8.58 6.12 -0.47
N PHE A 36 -8.54 7.40 -0.09
CA PHE A 36 -9.39 8.44 -0.68
C PHE A 36 -9.13 8.60 -2.18
N PHE A 37 -7.87 8.76 -2.60
CA PHE A 37 -7.51 8.88 -4.01
C PHE A 37 -7.84 7.63 -4.82
N ALA A 38 -7.65 6.43 -4.26
CA ALA A 38 -8.08 5.20 -4.93
C ALA A 38 -9.57 5.23 -5.26
N ARG A 39 -10.40 5.66 -4.30
CA ARG A 39 -11.85 5.79 -4.50
C ARG A 39 -12.23 6.94 -5.43
N LEU A 40 -11.51 8.05 -5.38
CA LEU A 40 -11.71 9.17 -6.30
C LEU A 40 -11.42 8.76 -7.75
N THR A 41 -10.31 8.05 -7.98
CA THR A 41 -9.96 7.50 -9.29
C THR A 41 -11.00 6.50 -9.79
N ASP A 42 -11.49 5.61 -8.92
CA ASP A 42 -12.58 4.70 -9.27
C ASP A 42 -13.84 5.47 -9.72
N LEU A 43 -14.19 6.55 -9.02
CA LEU A 43 -15.36 7.37 -9.33
C LEU A 43 -15.21 8.11 -10.68
N PHE A 44 -14.00 8.62 -10.96
CA PHE A 44 -13.69 9.18 -12.28
C PHE A 44 -13.84 8.14 -13.37
N ILE A 45 -13.24 6.95 -13.21
CA ILE A 45 -13.32 5.88 -14.21
C ILE A 45 -14.78 5.45 -14.43
N SER A 46 -15.56 5.31 -13.36
CA SER A 46 -16.97 4.93 -13.47
C SER A 46 -17.82 6.01 -14.17
N SER A 47 -17.40 7.27 -14.13
CA SER A 47 -18.12 8.41 -14.72
C SER A 47 -17.90 8.59 -16.23
N ILE A 48 -16.78 8.09 -16.77
CA ILE A 48 -16.40 8.26 -18.19
C ILE A 48 -17.51 7.81 -19.16
N PRO A 49 -18.12 6.61 -19.01
CA PRO A 49 -19.20 6.19 -19.89
C PRO A 49 -20.39 7.15 -19.89
N PHE A 50 -20.73 7.75 -18.75
CA PHE A 50 -21.84 8.70 -18.66
C PHE A 50 -21.52 10.06 -19.25
N LEU A 51 -20.27 10.51 -19.18
CA LEU A 51 -19.84 11.71 -19.90
C LEU A 51 -19.97 11.52 -21.40
N ILE A 52 -19.59 10.34 -21.92
CA ILE A 52 -19.73 9.99 -23.33
C ILE A 52 -21.21 9.90 -23.71
N VAL A 53 -22.03 9.18 -22.94
CA VAL A 53 -23.47 9.04 -23.19
C VAL A 53 -24.17 10.40 -23.13
N GLY A 54 -23.86 11.23 -22.14
CA GLY A 54 -24.40 12.58 -22.01
C GLY A 54 -24.02 13.50 -23.16
N PHE A 55 -22.80 13.35 -23.70
CA PHE A 55 -22.38 14.09 -24.89
C PHE A 55 -23.13 13.63 -26.15
N VAL A 56 -23.26 12.32 -26.36
CA VAL A 56 -23.92 11.74 -27.54
C VAL A 56 -25.42 11.99 -27.53
N LEU A 57 -26.07 11.86 -26.38
CA LEU A 57 -27.52 12.02 -26.22
C LEU A 57 -27.96 13.47 -25.97
N ARG A 58 -27.03 14.44 -25.97
CA ARG A 58 -27.32 15.86 -25.72
C ARG A 58 -28.47 16.39 -26.59
N ASN A 59 -28.55 15.95 -27.84
CA ASN A 59 -29.56 16.43 -28.79
C ASN A 59 -30.93 15.73 -28.63
N GLN A 60 -30.96 14.51 -28.08
CA GLN A 60 -32.18 13.72 -27.89
C GLN A 60 -32.87 13.99 -26.55
N ALA A 61 -32.18 14.65 -25.61
CA ALA A 61 -32.71 15.00 -24.30
C ALA A 61 -33.68 16.20 -24.30
N ASN A 62 -33.82 16.90 -25.43
CA ASN A 62 -34.67 18.11 -25.53
C ASN A 62 -36.17 17.81 -25.54
N ASP A 63 -36.60 16.59 -25.89
CA ASP A 63 -38.01 16.29 -26.15
C ASP A 63 -38.81 15.84 -24.91
N GLY A 64 -38.28 16.03 -23.70
CA GLY A 64 -39.01 15.73 -22.46
C GLY A 64 -39.45 14.28 -22.32
N ASP A 65 -38.75 13.36 -23.00
CA ASP A 65 -39.10 11.96 -23.07
C ASP A 65 -38.69 11.23 -21.78
N TRP A 66 -39.67 11.00 -20.91
CA TRP A 66 -39.52 10.35 -19.61
C TRP A 66 -38.89 8.95 -19.72
N ILE A 67 -39.11 8.29 -20.86
CA ILE A 67 -38.58 6.95 -21.13
C ILE A 67 -37.05 7.03 -21.29
N ASN A 68 -36.54 8.00 -22.05
CA ASN A 68 -35.10 8.18 -22.25
C ASN A 68 -34.39 8.52 -20.93
N LEU A 69 -35.00 9.38 -20.11
CA LEU A 69 -34.50 9.67 -18.77
C LEU A 69 -34.44 8.40 -17.91
N PHE A 70 -35.53 7.62 -17.87
CA PHE A 70 -35.58 6.37 -17.11
C PHE A 70 -34.51 5.35 -17.57
N VAL A 71 -34.28 5.23 -18.88
CA VAL A 71 -33.23 4.37 -19.46
C VAL A 71 -31.83 4.85 -19.05
N ILE A 72 -31.57 6.16 -19.09
CA ILE A 72 -30.29 6.73 -18.63
C ILE A 72 -30.08 6.47 -17.14
N PHE A 73 -31.11 6.69 -16.30
CA PHE A 73 -31.01 6.44 -14.86
C PHE A 73 -30.78 4.95 -14.53
N THR A 74 -31.54 4.06 -15.18
CA THR A 74 -31.44 2.63 -14.93
C THR A 74 -30.09 2.07 -15.41
N SER A 75 -29.63 2.49 -16.59
CA SER A 75 -28.29 2.13 -17.08
C SER A 75 -27.19 2.67 -16.17
N ALA A 76 -27.34 3.88 -15.61
CA ALA A 76 -26.41 4.44 -14.63
C ALA A 76 -26.33 3.63 -13.34
N LEU A 77 -27.46 3.21 -12.80
CA LEU A 77 -27.50 2.36 -11.62
C LEU A 77 -26.90 0.98 -11.89
N ILE A 78 -27.27 0.33 -13.02
CA ILE A 78 -26.74 -0.98 -13.41
C ILE A 78 -25.23 -0.92 -13.61
N TRP A 79 -24.71 0.14 -14.25
CA TRP A 79 -23.28 0.31 -14.45
C TRP A 79 -22.53 0.52 -13.14
N ASN A 80 -23.02 1.43 -12.27
CA ASN A 80 -22.40 1.67 -10.97
C ASN A 80 -22.41 0.40 -10.12
N PHE A 81 -23.51 -0.34 -10.12
CA PHE A 81 -23.59 -1.64 -9.45
C PHE A 81 -22.59 -2.64 -10.04
N SER A 82 -22.51 -2.73 -11.36
CA SER A 82 -21.58 -3.65 -12.03
C SER A 82 -20.11 -3.30 -11.76
N TYR A 83 -19.76 -2.03 -11.81
CA TYR A 83 -18.40 -1.55 -11.59
C TYR A 83 -17.97 -1.63 -10.11
N PHE A 84 -18.80 -1.19 -9.17
CA PHE A 84 -18.39 -1.16 -7.77
C PHE A 84 -18.65 -2.48 -7.05
N VAL A 85 -19.69 -3.22 -7.39
CA VAL A 85 -20.05 -4.47 -6.69
C VAL A 85 -19.53 -5.69 -7.44
N LEU A 86 -19.97 -5.89 -8.69
CA LEU A 86 -19.65 -7.12 -9.44
C LEU A 86 -18.15 -7.22 -9.76
N LEU A 87 -17.57 -6.16 -10.33
CA LEU A 87 -16.14 -6.15 -10.66
C LEU A 87 -15.27 -6.34 -9.41
N THR A 88 -15.60 -5.64 -8.32
CA THR A 88 -14.90 -5.81 -7.03
C THR A 88 -14.99 -7.24 -6.51
N HIS A 89 -16.13 -7.90 -6.69
CA HIS A 89 -16.30 -9.30 -6.31
C HIS A 89 -15.41 -10.22 -7.14
N PHE A 90 -15.44 -10.11 -8.48
CA PHE A 90 -14.62 -10.92 -9.38
C PHE A 90 -13.11 -10.71 -9.16
N LEU A 91 -12.70 -9.48 -8.83
CA LEU A 91 -11.31 -9.12 -8.54
C LEU A 91 -10.90 -9.33 -7.07
N LYS A 92 -11.65 -10.14 -6.31
CA LYS A 92 -11.34 -10.53 -4.92
C LYS A 92 -11.16 -9.33 -3.98
N GLY A 93 -12.03 -8.33 -4.10
CA GLY A 93 -12.05 -7.13 -3.26
C GLY A 93 -11.30 -5.92 -3.84
N LYS A 94 -10.83 -5.99 -5.09
CA LYS A 94 -10.10 -4.91 -5.76
C LYS A 94 -10.94 -4.22 -6.82
N THR A 95 -10.85 -2.89 -6.88
CA THR A 95 -11.34 -2.04 -7.96
C THR A 95 -10.14 -1.54 -8.78
N VAL A 96 -10.36 -0.88 -9.91
CA VAL A 96 -9.28 -0.38 -10.78
C VAL A 96 -8.39 0.63 -10.03
N GLY A 97 -8.99 1.58 -9.34
CA GLY A 97 -8.32 2.52 -8.44
C GLY A 97 -7.55 1.80 -7.34
N LYS A 98 -8.14 0.80 -6.67
CA LYS A 98 -7.39 0.00 -5.67
C LYS A 98 -6.18 -0.71 -6.29
N ILE A 99 -6.26 -1.16 -7.55
CA ILE A 99 -5.12 -1.77 -8.27
C ILE A 99 -4.04 -0.71 -8.52
N ILE A 100 -4.40 0.45 -9.06
CA ILE A 100 -3.48 1.57 -9.33
C ILE A 100 -2.73 1.97 -8.05
N PHE A 101 -3.46 2.10 -6.94
CA PHE A 101 -2.90 2.48 -5.66
C PHE A 101 -2.36 1.28 -4.86
N LYS A 102 -2.30 0.06 -5.40
CA LYS A 102 -1.79 -1.16 -4.73
C LYS A 102 -2.38 -1.36 -3.32
N ILE A 103 -3.70 -1.25 -3.22
CA ILE A 103 -4.47 -1.48 -2.00
C ILE A 103 -5.35 -2.72 -2.20
N LYS A 104 -5.56 -3.49 -1.14
CA LYS A 104 -6.42 -4.67 -1.14
C LYS A 104 -7.34 -4.66 0.08
N LEU A 105 -8.53 -5.24 -0.08
CA LEU A 105 -9.39 -5.59 1.04
C LEU A 105 -9.02 -6.97 1.59
N VAL A 106 -8.93 -7.08 2.91
CA VAL A 106 -8.72 -8.35 3.64
C VAL A 106 -9.70 -8.44 4.80
N LYS A 107 -10.08 -9.66 5.19
CA LYS A 107 -10.79 -9.87 6.45
C LYS A 107 -9.82 -9.95 7.62
N PHE A 108 -10.33 -9.68 8.82
CA PHE A 108 -9.58 -9.86 10.07
C PHE A 108 -9.04 -11.29 10.22
N ASN A 109 -9.87 -12.30 9.91
CA ASN A 109 -9.45 -13.70 9.87
C ASN A 109 -8.83 -14.04 8.51
N ILE A 110 -7.56 -14.47 8.51
CA ILE A 110 -6.78 -14.82 7.30
C ILE A 110 -7.42 -15.95 6.48
N ASN A 111 -8.08 -16.90 7.15
CA ASN A 111 -8.71 -18.03 6.49
C ASN A 111 -10.08 -17.69 5.87
N GLU A 112 -10.63 -16.52 6.17
CA GLU A 112 -11.91 -16.10 5.62
C GLU A 112 -11.76 -15.27 4.35
N LYS A 113 -12.38 -15.76 3.27
CA LYS A 113 -12.55 -14.98 2.04
C LYS A 113 -13.61 -13.89 2.26
N ILE A 114 -13.42 -12.76 1.60
CA ILE A 114 -14.43 -11.69 1.57
C ILE A 114 -15.67 -12.21 0.87
N LYS A 115 -16.82 -12.17 1.55
CA LYS A 115 -18.10 -12.59 0.98
C LYS A 115 -18.66 -11.49 0.10
N PHE A 116 -19.45 -11.86 -0.90
CA PHE A 116 -20.15 -10.92 -1.77
C PHE A 116 -20.99 -9.92 -0.97
N ILE A 117 -21.74 -10.41 0.03
CA ILE A 117 -22.58 -9.59 0.90
C ILE A 117 -21.79 -8.49 1.63
N ASP A 118 -20.55 -8.76 2.02
CA ASP A 118 -19.72 -7.77 2.70
C ASP A 118 -19.30 -6.66 1.72
N ILE A 119 -18.96 -7.01 0.48
CA ILE A 119 -18.66 -6.03 -0.59
C ILE A 119 -19.92 -5.23 -0.93
N LEU A 120 -21.06 -5.90 -1.08
CA LEU A 120 -22.33 -5.27 -1.39
C LEU A 120 -22.71 -4.25 -0.31
N LYS A 121 -22.73 -4.62 0.98
CA LYS A 121 -23.07 -3.70 2.08
C LYS A 121 -22.14 -2.48 2.10
N ARG A 122 -20.84 -2.72 1.88
CA ARG A 122 -19.81 -1.68 1.86
C ARG A 122 -20.05 -0.69 0.73
N GLU A 123 -20.17 -1.16 -0.51
CA GLU A 123 -20.35 -0.27 -1.67
C GLU A 123 -21.77 0.32 -1.74
N LEU A 124 -22.77 -0.38 -1.19
CA LEU A 124 -24.13 0.14 -1.02
C LEU A 124 -24.13 1.37 -0.14
N TRP A 125 -23.44 1.33 1.01
CA TRP A 125 -23.37 2.47 1.92
C TRP A 125 -22.57 3.65 1.37
N PHE A 126 -21.45 3.36 0.70
CA PHE A 126 -20.53 4.39 0.25
C PHE A 126 -20.93 5.08 -1.04
N ILE A 127 -21.56 4.35 -1.97
CA ILE A 127 -21.76 4.82 -3.35
C ILE A 127 -23.23 4.73 -3.71
N LEU A 128 -23.81 3.52 -3.70
CA LEU A 128 -25.14 3.34 -4.26
C LEU A 128 -26.21 4.12 -3.49
N MET A 129 -26.19 4.16 -2.15
CA MET A 129 -27.18 4.92 -1.36
C MET A 129 -27.13 6.43 -1.65
N PRO A 130 -25.97 7.12 -1.57
CA PRO A 130 -25.86 8.52 -1.97
C PRO A 130 -26.40 8.79 -3.38
N TRP A 131 -26.02 7.96 -4.35
CA TRP A 131 -26.47 8.10 -5.72
C TRP A 131 -27.98 7.84 -5.86
N CYS A 132 -28.55 6.85 -5.18
CA CYS A 132 -29.98 6.59 -5.16
C CYS A 132 -30.77 7.79 -4.61
N PHE A 133 -30.32 8.40 -3.50
CA PHE A 133 -30.95 9.61 -2.97
C PHE A 133 -30.88 10.76 -3.97
N LEU A 134 -29.70 10.98 -4.57
CA LEU A 134 -29.51 12.00 -5.60
C LEU A 134 -30.45 11.79 -6.80
N TYR A 135 -30.59 10.55 -7.29
CA TYR A 135 -31.51 10.24 -8.38
C TYR A 135 -32.97 10.43 -7.99
N LEU A 136 -33.36 10.03 -6.78
CA LEU A 136 -34.74 10.18 -6.31
C LEU A 136 -35.14 11.66 -6.20
N GLY A 137 -34.25 12.52 -5.69
CA GLY A 137 -34.48 13.96 -5.67
C GLY A 137 -34.52 14.60 -7.07
N ASN A 138 -33.72 14.10 -8.02
CA ASN A 138 -33.76 14.57 -9.41
C ASN A 138 -35.07 14.17 -10.12
N ILE A 139 -35.61 12.98 -9.85
CA ILE A 139 -36.93 12.58 -10.36
C ILE A 139 -38.01 13.51 -9.79
N LEU A 140 -37.98 13.80 -8.49
CA LEU A 140 -38.93 14.72 -7.86
C LEU A 140 -38.84 16.13 -8.48
N PHE A 141 -37.62 16.64 -8.69
CA PHE A 141 -37.37 17.90 -9.38
C PHE A 141 -37.99 17.91 -10.79
N LEU A 142 -37.73 16.87 -11.59
CA LEU A 142 -38.27 16.75 -12.93
C LEU A 142 -39.80 16.74 -12.93
N LEU A 143 -40.43 16.02 -12.01
CA LEU A 143 -41.89 15.99 -11.87
C LEU A 143 -42.47 17.38 -11.54
N LEU A 144 -41.79 18.16 -10.69
CA LEU A 144 -42.18 19.54 -10.40
C LEU A 144 -42.04 20.44 -11.62
N MET A 145 -40.94 20.31 -12.38
CA MET A 145 -40.74 21.07 -13.62
C MET A 145 -41.73 20.69 -14.73
N SER A 146 -42.12 19.42 -14.80
CA SER A 146 -43.19 18.97 -15.69
C SER A 146 -44.53 19.62 -15.38
N LYS A 147 -44.88 19.74 -14.09
CA LYS A 147 -46.08 20.46 -13.65
C LYS A 147 -45.97 21.95 -13.94
N TYR A 148 -44.81 22.55 -13.72
CA TYR A 148 -44.55 23.95 -14.07
C TYR A 148 -44.80 24.20 -15.55
N ASN A 149 -44.22 23.41 -16.46
CA ASN A 149 -44.41 23.58 -17.91
C ASN A 149 -45.88 23.51 -18.36
N LYS A 150 -46.74 22.82 -17.60
CA LYS A 150 -48.18 22.72 -17.92
C LYS A 150 -49.05 23.81 -17.30
N THR A 151 -48.61 24.40 -16.19
CA THR A 151 -49.43 25.31 -15.36
C THR A 151 -48.88 26.73 -15.27
N GLU A 152 -47.64 26.95 -15.70
CA GLU A 152 -46.86 28.19 -15.57
C GLU A 152 -46.84 28.80 -14.15
N ASN A 153 -47.13 27.98 -13.13
CA ASN A 153 -47.21 28.45 -11.76
C ASN A 153 -45.80 28.55 -11.14
N ALA A 154 -45.37 29.78 -10.83
CA ALA A 154 -44.08 30.09 -10.21
C ALA A 154 -43.77 29.30 -8.93
N THR A 155 -44.80 28.83 -8.21
CA THR A 155 -44.62 28.00 -6.99
C THR A 155 -43.91 26.69 -7.30
N TYR A 156 -44.27 26.01 -8.40
CA TYR A 156 -43.64 24.74 -8.78
C TYR A 156 -42.17 24.93 -9.19
N PHE A 157 -41.86 26.06 -9.83
CA PHE A 157 -40.49 26.41 -10.18
C PHE A 157 -39.63 26.64 -8.93
N ASN A 158 -40.09 27.48 -8.00
CA ASN A 158 -39.36 27.79 -6.77
C ASN A 158 -39.17 26.56 -5.88
N VAL A 159 -40.23 25.76 -5.68
CA VAL A 159 -40.16 24.52 -4.91
C VAL A 159 -39.25 23.51 -5.60
N GLY A 160 -39.33 23.38 -6.93
CA GLY A 160 -38.43 22.53 -7.71
C GLY A 160 -36.96 22.91 -7.51
N TYR A 161 -36.64 24.19 -7.64
CA TYR A 161 -35.27 24.67 -7.42
C TYR A 161 -34.75 24.37 -6.01
N ILE A 162 -35.59 24.58 -4.98
CA ILE A 162 -35.25 24.24 -3.59
C ILE A 162 -34.99 22.75 -3.43
N VAL A 163 -35.86 21.89 -3.98
CA VAL A 163 -35.69 20.43 -3.96
C VAL A 163 -34.38 20.02 -4.62
N TYR A 164 -34.07 20.60 -5.78
CA TYR A 164 -32.81 20.36 -6.49
C TYR A 164 -31.62 20.71 -5.59
N GLN A 165 -31.56 21.92 -5.02
CA GLN A 165 -30.45 22.33 -4.17
C GLN A 165 -30.29 21.45 -2.92
N ILE A 166 -31.39 21.19 -2.20
CA ILE A 166 -31.37 20.33 -1.01
C ILE A 166 -30.83 18.94 -1.34
N ASN A 167 -31.20 18.39 -2.50
CA ASN A 167 -30.75 17.09 -2.94
C ASN A 167 -29.21 17.02 -3.09
N TYR A 168 -28.58 18.03 -3.70
CA TYR A 168 -27.12 18.11 -3.79
C TYR A 168 -26.46 18.34 -2.42
N TRP A 169 -27.08 19.12 -1.54
CA TRP A 169 -26.59 19.30 -0.18
C TRP A 169 -26.60 17.99 0.61
N ILE A 170 -27.67 17.20 0.53
CA ILE A 170 -27.75 15.87 1.16
C ILE A 170 -26.62 14.99 0.64
N PHE A 171 -26.41 14.95 -0.68
CA PHE A 171 -25.35 14.17 -1.30
C PHE A 171 -23.95 14.61 -0.80
N LEU A 172 -23.69 15.92 -0.74
CA LEU A 172 -22.42 16.46 -0.26
C LEU A 172 -22.19 16.13 1.21
N VAL A 173 -23.18 16.38 2.07
CA VAL A 173 -23.11 16.11 3.52
C VAL A 173 -22.89 14.62 3.77
N TRP A 174 -23.55 13.74 3.01
CA TRP A 174 -23.35 12.31 3.12
C TRP A 174 -21.90 11.90 2.81
N ASN A 175 -21.33 12.40 1.72
CA ASN A 175 -19.96 12.10 1.35
C ASN A 175 -18.94 12.66 2.36
N LEU A 176 -19.18 13.86 2.89
CA LEU A 176 -18.37 14.43 3.98
C LEU A 176 -18.48 13.59 5.25
N ALA A 177 -19.70 13.17 5.63
CA ALA A 177 -19.93 12.34 6.81
C ALA A 177 -19.19 11.00 6.72
N ILE A 178 -19.17 10.38 5.53
CA ILE A 178 -18.33 9.19 5.27
C ILE A 178 -16.86 9.52 5.54
N GLY A 179 -16.32 10.59 4.95
CA GLY A 179 -14.92 10.97 5.11
C GLY A 179 -14.52 11.25 6.56
N VAL A 180 -15.35 12.00 7.29
CA VAL A 180 -15.18 12.29 8.72
C VAL A 180 -15.24 11.01 9.55
N SER A 181 -16.20 10.12 9.27
CA SER A 181 -16.35 8.85 10.00
C SER A 181 -15.10 7.97 9.89
N ILE A 182 -14.46 7.95 8.72
CA ILE A 182 -13.24 7.17 8.48
C ILE A 182 -12.05 7.82 9.19
N ARG A 183 -11.97 9.16 9.17
CA ARG A 183 -10.87 9.90 9.81
C ARG A 183 -10.89 9.81 11.34
N LEU A 184 -12.08 9.74 11.95
CA LEU A 184 -12.22 9.65 13.41
C LEU A 184 -11.83 8.27 13.97
N GLN A 185 -11.77 7.23 13.13
CA GLN A 185 -11.43 5.88 13.57
C GLN A 185 -9.92 5.63 13.52
N LYS A 186 -9.36 5.06 14.60
CA LYS A 186 -7.90 4.80 14.76
C LYS A 186 -7.29 3.99 13.60
N ASN A 187 -8.04 3.06 13.02
CA ASN A 187 -7.57 2.18 11.95
C ASN A 187 -7.93 2.68 10.53
N HIS A 188 -8.42 3.92 10.39
CA HIS A 188 -8.97 4.44 9.12
C HIS A 188 -10.02 3.52 8.50
N GLN A 189 -10.81 2.86 9.34
CA GLN A 189 -11.92 2.00 8.93
C GLN A 189 -13.21 2.82 8.86
N SER A 190 -14.19 2.32 8.14
CA SER A 190 -15.56 2.83 8.28
C SER A 190 -16.35 1.98 9.27
N GLY A 191 -17.42 2.53 9.83
CA GLY A 191 -18.33 1.77 10.68
C GLY A 191 -18.92 0.52 10.00
N VAL A 192 -19.09 0.54 8.67
CA VAL A 192 -19.55 -0.63 7.90
C VAL A 192 -18.44 -1.67 7.79
N ASP A 193 -17.20 -1.24 7.55
CA ASP A 193 -16.04 -2.13 7.50
C ASP A 193 -15.77 -2.80 8.87
N MET A 194 -15.97 -2.08 9.97
CA MET A 194 -15.86 -2.63 11.33
C MET A 194 -16.90 -3.73 11.57
N LYS A 195 -18.17 -3.52 11.19
CA LYS A 195 -19.24 -4.52 11.34
C LYS A 195 -18.96 -5.79 10.55
N SER A 196 -18.39 -5.66 9.35
CA SER A 196 -18.01 -6.80 8.49
C SER A 196 -16.60 -7.34 8.77
N LYS A 197 -15.85 -6.78 9.73
CA LYS A 197 -14.47 -7.14 10.08
C LYS A 197 -13.51 -7.09 8.87
N ILE A 198 -13.63 -6.05 8.04
CA ILE A 198 -12.82 -5.84 6.83
C ILE A 198 -11.80 -4.73 7.06
N TYR A 199 -10.58 -4.95 6.56
CA TYR A 199 -9.50 -3.99 6.59
C TYR A 199 -9.01 -3.68 5.18
N VAL A 200 -8.61 -2.43 5.00
CA VAL A 200 -7.94 -1.95 3.80
C VAL A 200 -6.45 -2.02 4.07
N VAL A 201 -5.70 -2.78 3.28
CA VAL A 201 -4.25 -3.00 3.47
C VAL A 201 -3.48 -2.62 2.22
N SER A 202 -2.28 -2.09 2.40
CA SER A 202 -1.34 -1.85 1.30
C SER A 202 -0.73 -3.19 0.88
N GLU A 203 -0.73 -3.45 -0.42
CA GLU A 203 0.09 -4.52 -0.96
C GLU A 203 1.54 -4.08 -0.94
N LYS A 204 2.41 -4.92 -0.37
CA LYS A 204 3.84 -4.73 -0.56
C LYS A 204 4.11 -4.75 -2.07
N PRO A 205 5.07 -3.95 -2.56
CA PRO A 205 5.57 -4.18 -3.90
C PRO A 205 5.96 -5.65 -3.98
N LYS A 206 5.44 -6.39 -4.98
CA LYS A 206 6.01 -7.69 -5.32
C LYS A 206 7.50 -7.41 -5.43
N LYS A 207 8.32 -8.00 -4.54
CA LYS A 207 9.75 -8.05 -4.79
C LYS A 207 9.83 -8.67 -6.17
N VAL A 208 10.18 -7.87 -7.16
CA VAL A 208 10.62 -8.40 -8.43
C VAL A 208 11.85 -9.15 -7.99
N VAL A 209 11.69 -10.46 -7.77
CA VAL A 209 12.81 -11.35 -7.83
C VAL A 209 13.20 -11.15 -9.28
N LEU A 210 14.14 -10.24 -9.53
CA LEU A 210 15.01 -10.41 -10.67
C LEU A 210 15.46 -11.84 -10.46
N SER A 211 14.95 -12.77 -11.28
CA SER A 211 15.74 -13.93 -11.54
C SER A 211 17.03 -13.30 -11.99
N LYS A 212 18.06 -13.40 -11.14
CA LYS A 212 19.41 -13.17 -11.62
C LYS A 212 19.42 -14.00 -12.90
N PRO A 213 19.68 -13.40 -14.07
CA PRO A 213 19.89 -14.24 -15.22
C PRO A 213 20.85 -15.33 -14.76
N LYS A 214 20.55 -16.59 -15.09
CA LYS A 214 21.58 -17.63 -15.08
C LYS A 214 22.58 -17.28 -16.20
N THR A 215 23.13 -16.07 -16.18
CA THR A 215 24.36 -15.70 -16.84
C THR A 215 25.43 -16.34 -15.98
N SER A 216 25.85 -17.51 -16.46
CA SER A 216 27.26 -17.82 -16.65
C SER A 216 28.20 -17.06 -15.72
N LYS A 217 28.83 -17.81 -14.81
CA LYS A 217 30.01 -17.42 -14.03
C LYS A 217 31.18 -16.79 -14.84
N LEU A 218 31.08 -16.66 -16.15
CA LEU A 218 32.20 -16.44 -17.06
C LEU A 218 32.59 -14.97 -17.32
N VAL A 219 31.83 -13.97 -16.86
CA VAL A 219 32.07 -12.56 -17.27
C VAL A 219 32.61 -11.66 -16.14
N LEU A 220 32.70 -12.16 -14.90
CA LEU A 220 33.24 -11.38 -13.76
C LEU A 220 34.60 -11.86 -13.25
N GLU A 221 35.15 -12.94 -13.80
CA GLU A 221 36.48 -13.47 -13.44
C GLU A 221 37.64 -12.70 -14.08
N GLN A 222 37.40 -11.90 -15.12
CA GLN A 222 38.45 -11.12 -15.79
C GLN A 222 38.12 -9.63 -15.74
N THR A 223 38.21 -9.04 -14.55
CA THR A 223 38.37 -7.59 -14.40
C THR A 223 39.84 -7.32 -14.07
N PRO A 224 40.53 -6.41 -14.79
CA PRO A 224 41.92 -6.11 -14.50
C PRO A 224 42.03 -5.59 -13.06
N GLY A 225 42.77 -6.32 -12.22
CA GLY A 225 42.95 -6.01 -10.80
C GLY A 225 42.34 -7.01 -9.80
N LYS A 226 41.68 -8.09 -10.25
CA LYS A 226 41.31 -9.22 -9.38
C LYS A 226 42.04 -10.49 -9.81
N PHE A 227 43.17 -10.74 -9.19
CA PHE A 227 43.88 -12.02 -9.31
C PHE A 227 43.34 -13.01 -8.29
N GLU A 228 43.24 -14.28 -8.68
CA GLU A 228 42.94 -15.36 -7.74
C GLU A 228 44.06 -15.49 -6.70
N GLN A 229 43.70 -15.82 -5.46
CA GLN A 229 44.67 -15.92 -4.35
C GLN A 229 45.78 -16.95 -4.61
N GLU A 230 45.55 -17.96 -5.44
CA GLU A 230 46.58 -18.89 -5.90
C GLU A 230 47.66 -18.19 -6.74
N ILE A 231 47.27 -17.35 -7.70
CA ILE A 231 48.22 -16.59 -8.53
C ILE A 231 48.98 -15.55 -7.69
N LEU A 232 48.30 -14.90 -6.73
CA LEU A 232 48.94 -13.98 -5.79
C LEU A 232 49.94 -14.69 -4.86
N ASN A 233 49.63 -15.92 -4.45
CA ASN A 233 50.54 -16.73 -3.66
C ASN A 233 51.70 -17.27 -4.49
N GLU A 234 51.51 -17.53 -5.78
CA GLU A 234 52.58 -17.96 -6.69
C GLU A 234 53.56 -16.81 -6.98
N ILE A 235 53.05 -15.61 -7.28
CA ILE A 235 53.85 -14.39 -7.47
C ILE A 235 54.53 -13.97 -6.17
N GLY A 236 53.81 -13.98 -5.05
CA GLY A 236 54.37 -13.60 -3.74
C GLY A 236 55.47 -14.55 -3.26
N ASN A 237 55.36 -15.85 -3.56
CA ASN A 237 56.38 -16.83 -3.20
C ASN A 237 57.52 -16.93 -4.24
N SER A 238 57.29 -16.58 -5.51
CA SER A 238 58.36 -16.54 -6.53
C SER A 238 59.34 -15.42 -6.26
N ASP A 239 58.84 -14.23 -5.90
CA ASP A 239 59.67 -13.05 -5.66
C ASP A 239 60.50 -13.21 -4.38
N GLU A 240 59.93 -13.80 -3.31
CA GLU A 240 60.70 -14.15 -2.12
C GLU A 240 61.74 -15.23 -2.42
N LYS A 241 61.41 -16.28 -3.20
CA LYS A 241 62.37 -17.33 -3.55
C LYS A 241 63.51 -16.80 -4.41
N GLU A 242 63.24 -15.98 -5.43
CA GLU A 242 64.28 -15.35 -6.25
C GLU A 242 65.14 -14.39 -5.43
N PHE A 243 64.55 -13.66 -4.48
CA PHE A 243 65.30 -12.81 -3.56
C PHE A 243 66.22 -13.62 -2.62
N TYR A 244 65.74 -14.72 -2.04
CA TYR A 244 66.57 -15.56 -1.16
C TYR A 244 67.57 -16.45 -1.92
N GLU A 245 67.32 -16.78 -3.19
CA GLU A 245 68.28 -17.48 -4.05
C GLU A 245 69.37 -16.53 -4.58
N SER A 246 69.06 -15.25 -4.81
CA SER A 246 70.02 -14.25 -5.28
C SER A 246 70.93 -13.69 -4.18
N ILE A 247 70.53 -13.82 -2.92
CA ILE A 247 71.39 -13.50 -1.78
C ILE A 247 72.00 -14.79 -1.23
N ASN A 248 73.24 -15.06 -1.60
CA ASN A 248 74.07 -16.11 -1.01
C ASN A 248 74.43 -15.73 0.44
N VAL A 249 73.47 -15.86 1.37
CA VAL A 249 73.73 -15.71 2.80
C VAL A 249 73.96 -17.11 3.37
N ASP A 250 75.21 -17.40 3.72
CA ASP A 250 75.56 -18.54 4.55
C ASP A 250 74.70 -18.55 5.81
N LYS A 251 73.80 -19.55 5.92
CA LYS A 251 73.01 -19.78 7.12
C LYS A 251 73.85 -20.53 8.16
N PRO A 252 74.58 -19.82 9.03
CA PRO A 252 74.48 -20.13 10.46
C PRO A 252 74.67 -18.88 11.35
N SER A 253 73.62 -18.44 12.07
CA SER A 253 73.76 -17.68 13.33
C SER A 253 72.42 -17.21 13.93
N LEU A 254 71.32 -17.20 13.16
CA LEU A 254 70.02 -16.73 13.67
C LEU A 254 69.51 -17.50 14.90
N THR A 255 69.78 -18.80 14.98
CA THR A 255 69.39 -19.64 16.13
C THR A 255 70.25 -19.42 17.38
N GLU A 256 71.47 -18.90 17.26
CA GLU A 256 72.30 -18.55 18.43
C GLU A 256 71.89 -17.21 19.02
N ASN A 257 71.60 -16.22 18.17
CA ASN A 257 71.14 -14.91 18.62
C ASN A 257 69.78 -14.98 19.34
N LEU A 258 68.84 -15.79 18.85
CA LEU A 258 67.56 -16.06 19.51
C LEU A 258 67.70 -16.80 20.86
N LYS A 259 68.75 -17.61 21.03
CA LYS A 259 69.02 -18.29 22.32
C LYS A 259 69.64 -17.33 23.34
N LEU A 260 70.52 -16.43 22.90
CA LEU A 260 71.12 -15.39 23.74
C LEU A 260 70.07 -14.38 24.23
N GLU A 261 69.15 -13.97 23.36
CA GLU A 261 68.10 -13.00 23.70
C GLU A 261 67.12 -13.57 24.74
N ASN A 262 66.72 -14.83 24.59
CA ASN A 262 65.88 -15.52 25.57
C ASN A 262 66.57 -15.76 26.92
N LYS A 263 67.89 -15.95 26.93
CA LYS A 263 68.66 -16.13 28.17
C LYS A 263 68.79 -14.80 28.93
N ASN A 264 69.01 -13.70 28.22
CA ASN A 264 69.07 -12.36 28.82
C ASN A 264 67.72 -11.94 29.40
N LYS A 265 66.61 -12.26 28.73
CA LYS A 265 65.26 -11.95 29.21
C LYS A 265 64.93 -12.65 30.53
N LYS A 266 65.32 -13.91 30.69
CA LYS A 266 65.14 -14.68 31.94
C LYS A 266 65.98 -14.13 33.10
N GLN A 267 67.18 -13.61 32.83
CA GLN A 267 68.03 -13.02 33.88
C GLN A 267 67.50 -11.66 34.36
N ILE A 268 66.87 -10.89 33.48
CA ILE A 268 66.20 -9.63 33.84
C ILE A 268 65.00 -9.91 34.74
N GLU A 269 64.16 -10.90 34.38
CA GLU A 269 63.00 -11.29 35.19
C GLU A 269 63.38 -11.85 36.57
N GLN A 270 64.53 -12.53 36.71
CA GLN A 270 65.02 -12.98 38.02
C GLN A 270 65.52 -11.82 38.88
N LYS A 271 66.26 -10.87 38.29
CA LYS A 271 66.74 -9.68 39.01
C LYS A 271 65.59 -8.76 39.45
N GLU A 272 64.50 -8.71 38.71
CA GLU A 272 63.30 -7.95 39.10
C GLU A 272 62.51 -8.62 40.23
N ARG A 273 62.59 -9.95 40.39
CA ARG A 273 61.98 -10.67 41.51
C ARG A 273 62.78 -10.51 42.80
N GLU A 274 64.11 -10.59 42.74
CA GLU A 274 64.99 -10.41 43.91
C GLU A 274 65.02 -8.97 44.45
N LYS A 275 64.53 -7.98 43.68
CA LYS A 275 64.45 -6.58 44.11
C LYS A 275 63.13 -6.21 44.80
N ASN A 276 62.17 -7.14 44.81
CA ASN A 276 60.82 -6.95 45.33
C ASN A 276 60.51 -7.88 46.54
N GLU A 277 61.53 -8.56 47.08
CA GLU A 277 61.56 -9.22 48.40
C GLU A 277 62.51 -8.47 49.33
#